data_AF-A0A1H9SNN9-F1
#
_entry.id   AF-A0A1H9SNN9-F1
#
_cell.length_a   1.000
_cell.length_b   1.000
_cell.length_c   1.000
_cell.angle_alpha   90.00
_cell.angle_beta   90.00
_cell.angle_gamma   90.00
#
_symmetry.space_group_name_H-M   'P 1'
#
loop_
_entity.id
_entity.type
_entity.pdbx_description
1 polymer ?
#
loop_
_entity_poly.entity_id
_entity_poly.type
_entity_poly.pdbx_seq_one_letter_code
_entity_poly.pdbx_strand_id
1 'polypeptide(L)' 'MGKSDSIENWAVLRAQQILMREGMDLAVSVRDANTGAVRAKGKLLAMAIAASLMEASAASRRGEATSQI' A
#
# COMPACT_ATOMS: atom_id res chain seq x y z
N MET A 1 4.83 -21.11 11.31
CA MET A 1 4.85 -19.80 10.62
C MET A 1 4.99 -18.73 11.68
N GLY A 2 6.06 -17.93 11.60
CA GLY A 2 6.28 -16.83 12.53
C GLY A 2 5.35 -15.65 12.24
N LYS A 3 5.21 -14.74 13.22
CA LYS A 3 4.45 -13.50 13.10
C LYS A 3 5.02 -12.58 12.00
N SER A 4 6.34 -12.65 11.74
CA SER A 4 7.01 -11.96 10.65
C SER A 4 6.59 -12.47 9.27
N ASP A 5 6.53 -13.80 9.06
CA ASP A 5 6.05 -14.41 7.80
C ASP A 5 4.63 -13.96 7.43
N SER A 6 3.79 -13.74 8.45
CA SER A 6 2.42 -13.25 8.28
C SER A 6 2.36 -11.78 7.83
N ILE A 7 3.28 -10.93 8.30
CA ILE A 7 3.32 -9.51 7.96
C ILE A 7 3.93 -9.33 6.56
N GLU A 8 4.98 -10.08 6.23
CA GLU A 8 5.59 -10.04 4.90
C GLU A 8 4.59 -10.46 3.81
N ASN A 9 3.89 -11.58 4.01
CA ASN A 9 2.88 -12.04 3.06
C ASN A 9 1.72 -11.03 2.92
N TRP A 10 1.27 -10.45 4.05
CA TRP A 10 0.27 -9.36 4.01
C TRP A 10 0.79 -8.16 3.23
N ALA A 11 2.03 -7.73 3.46
CA ALA A 11 2.61 -6.55 2.80
C ALA A 11 2.71 -6.76 1.28
N VAL A 12 3.09 -7.96 0.83
CA VAL A 12 3.13 -8.32 -0.59
C VAL A 12 1.72 -8.27 -1.20
N LEU A 13 0.74 -8.91 -0.57
CA LEU A 13 -0.65 -8.89 -1.05
C LEU A 13 -1.21 -7.45 -1.09
N ARG A 14 -0.89 -6.65 -0.08
CA ARG A 14 -1.34 -5.26 0.01
C ARG A 14 -0.73 -4.40 -1.09
N ALA A 15 0.56 -4.55 -1.36
CA ALA A 15 1.25 -3.87 -2.45
C ALA A 15 0.66 -4.24 -3.81
N GLN A 16 0.38 -5.52 -4.05
CA GLN A 16 -0.26 -5.99 -5.28
C GLN A 16 -1.63 -5.34 -5.50
N GLN A 17 -2.48 -5.28 -4.47
CA GLN A 17 -3.79 -4.64 -4.54
C GLN A 17 -3.70 -3.15 -4.90
N ILE A 18 -2.75 -2.43 -4.28
CA ILE A 18 -2.52 -1.00 -4.58
C ILE A 18 -2.08 -0.82 -6.03
N LEU A 19 -1.16 -1.64 -6.53
CA LEU A 19 -0.68 -1.56 -7.91
C LEU A 19 -1.79 -1.87 -8.92
N MET A 20 -2.61 -2.90 -8.65
CA MET A 20 -3.71 -3.26 -9.54
C MET A 20 -4.79 -2.18 -9.63
N ARG A 21 -5.03 -1.42 -8.55
CA ARG A 21 -5.99 -0.30 -8.54
C ARG A 21 -5.38 1.01 -9.01
N GLU A 22 -4.44 1.54 -8.24
CA GLU A 22 -3.96 2.91 -8.42
C GLU A 22 -2.79 2.96 -9.43
N GLY A 23 -1.98 1.91 -9.48
CA GLY A 23 -0.86 1.82 -10.42
C GLY A 23 -1.32 1.68 -11.87
N MET A 24 -2.35 0.85 -12.12
CA MET A 24 -2.93 0.68 -13.45
C MET A 24 -3.59 1.96 -13.96
N ASP A 25 -4.36 2.66 -13.13
CA ASP A 25 -4.97 3.94 -13.47
C ASP A 25 -3.93 5.00 -13.84
N LEU A 26 -2.81 5.04 -13.10
CA LEU A 26 -1.69 5.92 -13.40
C LEU A 26 -1.02 5.54 -14.73
N ALA A 27 -0.77 4.25 -14.96
CA ALA A 27 -0.15 3.77 -16.19
C ALA A 27 -0.99 4.11 -17.44
N VAL A 28 -2.31 3.96 -17.36
CA VAL A 28 -3.25 4.39 -18.41
C VAL A 28 -3.16 5.90 -18.64
N SER A 29 -3.13 6.69 -17.56
CA SER A 29 -3.02 8.16 -17.66
C SER A 29 -1.73 8.61 -18.33
N VAL A 30 -0.61 7.93 -18.06
CA VAL A 30 0.69 8.19 -18.71
C VAL A 30 0.64 7.79 -20.18
N ARG A 31 0.10 6.61 -20.50
CA ARG A 31 -0.05 6.12 -21.89
C ARG A 31 -0.86 7.10 -22.74
N ASP A 32 -1.92 7.66 -22.16
CA ASP A 32 -2.83 8.58 -22.85
C ASP A 32 -2.31 10.04 -22.85
N ALA A 33 -1.07 10.28 -22.40
CA ALA A 33 -0.43 11.60 -22.30
C ALA A 33 -1.25 12.64 -21.51
N ASN A 34 -2.13 12.20 -20.61
CA ASN A 34 -3.01 13.08 -19.84
C ASN A 34 -2.30 13.58 -18.58
N THR A 35 -1.55 14.67 -18.72
CA THR A 35 -0.72 15.24 -17.64
C THR A 35 -1.50 15.62 -16.38
N GLY A 36 -2.75 16.09 -16.54
CA GLY A 36 -3.65 16.38 -15.42
C GLY A 36 -4.03 15.10 -14.65
N ALA A 37 -4.39 14.04 -15.36
CA ALA A 37 -4.69 12.74 -14.77
C ALA A 37 -3.45 12.08 -14.14
N VAL A 38 -2.27 12.19 -14.76
CA VAL A 38 -1.01 11.66 -14.21
C VAL A 38 -0.74 12.24 -12.82
N ARG A 39 -0.89 13.56 -12.64
CA ARG A 39 -0.69 14.18 -11.33
C ARG A 39 -1.72 13.71 -10.30
N ALA A 40 -3.00 13.64 -10.70
CA ALA A 40 -4.07 13.23 -9.81
C ALA A 40 -3.94 11.76 -9.38
N LYS A 41 -3.74 10.85 -10.35
CA LYS A 41 -3.57 9.41 -10.11
C LYS A 41 -2.27 9.09 -9.38
N GLY A 42 -1.18 9.82 -9.66
CA GLY A 42 0.07 9.72 -8.91
C GLY A 42 -0.11 10.08 -7.43
N LYS A 43 -0.90 11.12 -7.12
CA LYS A 43 -1.25 11.47 -5.74
C LYS A 43 -2.07 10.37 -5.06
N LEU A 44 -3.06 9.79 -5.74
CA LEU A 44 -3.86 8.69 -5.18
C LEU A 44 -3.01 7.46 -4.85
N LEU A 45 -2.12 7.07 -5.78
CA LEU A 45 -1.17 5.98 -5.54
C LEU A 45 -0.29 6.24 -4.32
N ALA A 46 0.30 7.45 -4.21
CA ALA A 46 1.14 7.81 -3.07
C ALA A 46 0.35 7.76 -1.73
N MET A 47 -0.91 8.23 -1.72
CA MET A 47 -1.77 8.18 -0.55
C MET A 47 -2.11 6.73 -0.14
N ALA A 48 -2.39 5.85 -1.11
CA ALA A 48 -2.67 4.44 -0.83
C ALA A 48 -1.47 3.71 -0.23
N ILE A 49 -0.26 4.01 -0.72
CA ILE A 49 1.00 3.50 -0.15
C ILE A 49 1.18 4.01 1.28
N ALA A 50 1.06 5.32 1.50
CA ALA A 50 1.22 5.93 2.82
C ALA A 50 0.22 5.35 3.85
N ALA A 51 -1.04 5.16 3.44
CA ALA A 51 -2.05 4.54 4.28
C ALA A 51 -1.67 3.11 4.68
N SER A 52 -1.14 2.31 3.75
CA SER A 52 -0.74 0.93 4.04
C SER A 52 0.50 0.85 4.95
N LEU A 53 1.44 1.79 4.82
CA LEU A 53 2.57 1.89 5.75
C LEU A 53 2.10 2.24 7.16
N MET A 54 1.13 3.15 7.30
CA MET A 54 0.55 3.47 8.60
C MET A 54 -0.20 2.29 9.21
N GLU A 55 -0.93 1.52 8.39
CA GLU A 55 -1.62 0.29 8.80
C GLU A 55 -0.62 -0.76 9.31
N ALA A 56 0.46 -1.00 8.57
CA ALA A 56 1.53 -1.90 8.97
C ALA A 56 2.17 -1.48 10.31
N SER A 57 2.48 -0.19 10.43
CA SER A 57 3.07 0.40 11.63
C SER A 57 2.15 0.27 12.86
N ALA A 58 0.84 0.46 12.67
CA ALA A 58 -0.15 0.29 13.73
C ALA A 58 -0.33 -1.18 14.13
N ALA A 59 -0.32 -2.10 13.17
CA ALA A 59 -0.41 -3.54 13.41
C ALA A 59 0.82 -4.06 14.19
N SER A 60 2.02 -3.59 13.84
CA SER A 60 3.26 -3.91 14.56
C SER A 60 3.18 -3.52 16.05
N ARG A 61 2.80 -2.26 16.33
CA ARG A 61 2.66 -1.77 17.71
C ARG A 61 1.62 -2.53 18.53
N ARG A 62 0.49 -2.91 17.93
CA ARG A 62 -0.57 -3.68 18.62
C ARG A 62 -0.15 -5.13 18.89
N GLY A 63 0.68 -5.69 18.00
CA GLY A 63 1.28 -7.00 18.19
C GLY A 63 2.27 -7.05 19.35
N GLU A 64 2.98 -5.95 19.65
CA GLU A 64 3.90 -5.87 20.79
C GLU A 64 3.15 -5.76 22.13
N ALA A 65 2.07 -4.96 22.16
CA ALA A 65 1.25 -4.76 23.36
C ALA A 65 0.51 -6.02 23.86
N THR A 66 0.24 -6.98 22.96
CA THR A 66 -0.42 -8.25 23.29
C THR A 66 0.55 -9.38 23.68
N SER A 67 1.86 -9.19 23.48
CA SER A 67 2.91 -10.13 23.91
C SER A 67 3.48 -9.84 25.31
N GLN A 68 3.01 -8.79 26.00
CA GLN A 68 3.48 -8.38 27.33
C GLN A 68 2.49 -8.71 28.48
N ILE A 69 1.43 -9.47 28.23
CA ILE A 69 0.46 -9.96 29.22
C ILE A 69 0.48 -11.49 29.18
#